data_AF-A0A1S9LZ84-F1
#
_entry.id   AF-A0A1S9LZ84-F1
#
_cell.length_a   1.000
_cell.length_b   1.000
_cell.length_c   1.000
_cell.angle_alpha   90.00
_cell.angle_beta   90.00
_cell.angle_gamma   90.00
#
_symmetry.space_group_name_H-M   'P 1'
#
loop_
_entity.id
_entity.type
_entity.pdbx_description
1 polymer ?
#
loop_
_entity_poly.entity_id
_entity_poly.type
_entity_poly.pdbx_seq_one_letter_code
_entity_poly.pdbx_strand_id
1 'polypeptide(L)' 'MKEILFKSSIELVILPRLIEDFKPISATQVRKLFIQGNFKDMKKLVPITTLKFLQKLNYKKYAQNPELSKLIDKSF' A
#
# COMPACT_ATOMS: atom_id res chain seq x y z
N MET A 1 -3.41 9.58 17.35
CA MET A 1 -2.97 10.73 18.16
C MET A 1 -2.88 11.92 17.23
N LYS A 2 -3.65 12.98 17.46
CA LYS A 2 -3.74 14.15 16.56
C LYS A 2 -2.97 15.30 17.21
N GLU A 3 -1.66 15.28 17.10
CA GLU A 3 -0.85 16.48 17.34
C GLU A 3 -1.08 17.39 16.13
N ILE A 4 -1.97 18.35 16.32
CA ILE A 4 -2.30 19.35 15.32
C ILE A 4 -1.06 20.23 15.17
N LEU A 5 -0.62 20.46 13.93
CA LEU A 5 0.50 21.34 13.57
C LEU A 5 0.24 22.75 14.11
N PHE A 6 0.58 22.99 15.38
CA PHE A 6 0.40 24.27 16.02
C PHE A 6 1.52 25.21 15.57
N LYS A 7 1.14 26.27 14.84
CA LYS A 7 1.79 27.61 14.71
C LYS A 7 1.96 28.16 13.28
N SER A 8 1.03 27.91 12.36
CA SER A 8 1.00 28.68 11.12
C SER A 8 -0.38 28.74 10.50
N SER A 9 -0.57 29.70 9.59
CA SER A 9 -1.71 29.94 8.70
C SER A 9 -2.01 28.79 7.73
N ILE A 10 -1.77 27.54 8.15
CA ILE A 10 -1.95 26.33 7.34
C ILE A 10 -3.33 25.77 7.63
N GLU A 11 -4.14 25.66 6.57
CA GLU A 11 -5.43 24.97 6.62
C GLU A 11 -5.22 23.45 6.55
N LEU A 12 -5.70 22.73 7.56
CA LEU A 12 -5.70 21.27 7.58
C LEU A 12 -6.99 20.73 6.95
N VAL A 13 -6.89 20.18 5.75
CA VAL A 13 -7.97 19.43 5.09
C VAL A 13 -7.74 17.93 5.25
N ILE A 14 -8.72 17.22 5.82
CA ILE A 14 -8.65 15.77 6.02
C ILE A 14 -9.52 15.08 4.97
N LEU A 15 -8.90 14.25 4.14
CA LEU A 15 -9.61 13.43 3.15
C LEU A 15 -9.92 12.05 3.74
N PRO A 16 -11.14 11.52 3.52
CA PRO A 16 -11.47 10.17 3.95
C PRO A 16 -10.62 9.14 3.22
N ARG A 17 -10.26 8.07 3.92
CA ARG A 17 -9.48 6.98 3.34
C ARG A 17 -10.34 6.13 2.41
N LEU A 18 -9.76 5.71 1.29
CA LEU A 18 -10.41 4.78 0.36
C LEU A 18 -10.62 3.40 1.00
N ILE A 19 -11.81 2.83 0.80
CA ILE A 19 -12.25 1.54 1.34
C ILE A 19 -12.56 0.61 0.17
N GLU A 20 -12.10 -0.64 0.27
CA GLU A 20 -12.44 -1.75 -0.62
C GLU A 20 -12.89 -2.93 0.26
N ASP A 21 -13.97 -3.62 -0.08
CA ASP A 21 -14.51 -4.76 0.69
C ASP A 21 -14.64 -4.49 2.21
N PHE A 22 -15.22 -3.33 2.55
CA PHE A 22 -15.42 -2.85 3.93
C PHE A 22 -14.13 -2.66 4.75
N LYS A 23 -12.95 -2.70 4.11
CA LYS A 23 -11.65 -2.51 4.77
C LYS A 23 -10.86 -1.36 4.12
N PRO A 24 -10.20 -0.50 4.90
CA PRO A 24 -9.33 0.51 4.34
C PRO A 24 -8.15 -0.12 3.58
N ILE A 25 -7.92 0.32 2.36
CA ILE A 25 -6.82 -0.19 1.54
C ILE A 25 -5.49 0.14 2.23
N SER A 26 -4.64 -0.85 2.46
CA SER A 26 -3.34 -0.68 3.11
C SER A 26 -2.17 -1.07 2.21
N ALA A 27 -1.05 -0.36 2.35
CA ALA A 27 0.17 -0.68 1.62
C ALA A 27 0.70 -2.09 1.95
N THR A 28 0.46 -2.60 3.16
CA THR A 28 0.84 -3.97 3.56
C THR A 28 0.12 -5.02 2.72
N GLN A 29 -1.18 -4.86 2.48
CA GLN A 29 -1.96 -5.77 1.61
C GLN A 29 -1.43 -5.76 0.17
N VAL A 30 -1.15 -4.57 -0.37
CA VAL A 30 -0.59 -4.43 -1.74
C VAL A 30 0.77 -5.11 -1.84
N ARG A 31 1.66 -4.94 -0.85
CA ARG A 31 2.97 -5.62 -0.83
C ARG A 31 2.83 -7.13 -0.78
N LYS A 32 1.90 -7.67 0.03
CA LYS A 32 1.59 -9.11 0.09
C LYS A 32 1.21 -9.66 -1.29
N LEU A 33 0.25 -9.02 -1.95
CA LEU A 33 -0.20 -9.43 -3.28
C LEU A 33 0.92 -9.34 -4.33
N PHE A 34 1.79 -8.33 -4.23
CA PHE A 34 2.91 -8.16 -5.17
C PHE A 34 3.90 -9.30 -5.09
N ILE A 35 4.39 -9.64 -3.89
CA ILE A 35 5.38 -10.73 -3.75
C ILE A 35 4.79 -12.11 -4.08
N GLN A 36 3.47 -12.26 -4.00
CA GLN A 36 2.74 -13.45 -4.42
C GLN A 36 2.48 -13.49 -5.94
N GLY A 37 2.76 -12.41 -6.68
CA GLY A 37 2.44 -12.28 -8.10
C GLY A 37 0.95 -12.16 -8.40
N ASN A 38 0.12 -11.86 -7.39
CA ASN A 38 -1.33 -11.77 -7.54
C ASN A 38 -1.76 -10.37 -8.04
N PHE A 39 -1.47 -10.10 -9.31
CA PHE A 39 -1.84 -8.84 -9.96
C PHE A 39 -3.34 -8.69 -10.21
N LYS A 40 -4.09 -9.79 -10.27
CA LYS A 40 -5.54 -9.79 -10.50
C LYS A 40 -6.26 -9.07 -9.35
N ASP A 41 -5.95 -9.44 -8.13
CA ASP A 41 -6.58 -8.84 -6.95
C ASP A 41 -6.00 -7.45 -6.65
N MET A 42 -4.72 -7.24 -6.96
CA MET A 42 -4.08 -5.92 -6.81
C MET A 42 -4.71 -4.85 -7.69
N LYS A 43 -5.27 -5.20 -8.86
CA LYS A 43 -5.92 -4.25 -9.79
C LYS A 43 -7.02 -3.42 -9.12
N LYS A 44 -7.68 -3.97 -8.10
CA LYS A 44 -8.74 -3.26 -7.34
C LYS A 44 -8.18 -2.29 -6.30
N LEU A 45 -6.94 -2.48 -5.89
CA LEU A 45 -6.34 -1.77 -4.76
C LEU A 45 -5.42 -0.61 -5.17
N VAL A 46 -4.98 -0.58 -6.44
CA VAL A 46 -4.04 0.43 -6.93
C VAL A 46 -4.51 1.01 -8.27
N PRO A 47 -4.12 2.26 -8.58
CA PRO A 47 -4.35 2.83 -9.90
C PRO A 47 -3.77 1.97 -11.03
N ILE A 48 -4.39 2.01 -12.20
CA ILE A 48 -3.95 1.25 -13.37
C ILE A 48 -2.51 1.56 -13.79
N THR A 49 -2.06 2.80 -13.59
CA THR A 49 -0.69 3.25 -13.86
C THR A 49 0.30 2.53 -12.94
N THR A 50 -0.01 2.46 -11.64
CA THR A 50 0.77 1.71 -10.65
C THR A 50 0.79 0.21 -10.96
N LEU A 51 -0.35 -0.39 -11.32
CA LEU A 51 -0.42 -1.80 -11.68
C LEU A 51 0.49 -2.12 -12.87
N LYS A 52 0.41 -1.32 -13.95
CA LYS A 52 1.26 -1.47 -15.14
C LYS A 52 2.74 -1.34 -14.83
N PHE A 53 3.11 -0.44 -13.93
CA PHE A 53 4.49 -0.30 -13.47
C PHE A 53 4.95 -1.56 -12.73
N LEU A 54 4.17 -2.04 -11.76
CA LEU A 54 4.53 -3.21 -10.96
C LEU A 54 4.60 -4.51 -11.79
N GLN A 55 3.74 -4.66 -12.81
CA GLN A 55 3.78 -5.80 -13.73
C GLN A 55 5.09 -5.90 -14.54
N LYS A 56 5.80 -4.79 -14.73
CA LYS A 56 7.12 -4.77 -15.40
C LYS A 56 8.25 -5.20 -14.47
N LEU A 57 8.02 -5.26 -13.15
CA LEU A 57 9.02 -5.64 -12.17
C LEU A 57 9.06 -7.17 -11.99
N ASN A 58 10.25 -7.70 -11.72
CA ASN A 58 10.42 -9.11 -11.37
C ASN A 58 10.04 -9.35 -9.88
N TYR A 59 8.76 -9.53 -9.61
CA TYR A 59 8.24 -9.72 -8.24
C TYR A 59 8.91 -10.88 -7.48
N LYS A 60 9.40 -11.93 -8.17
CA LYS A 60 10.11 -13.05 -7.53
C LYS A 60 11.41 -12.61 -6.86
N LYS A 61 12.14 -11.67 -7.49
CA LYS A 61 13.34 -11.05 -6.89
C LYS A 61 12.99 -10.33 -5.59
N TYR A 62 11.84 -9.68 -5.55
CA TYR A 62 11.36 -8.96 -4.37
C TYR A 62 10.81 -9.88 -3.28
N ALA A 63 10.19 -11.01 -3.66
CA ALA A 63 9.73 -12.02 -2.71
C ALA A 63 10.89 -12.66 -1.91
N GLN A 64 12.08 -12.71 -2.50
CA GLN A 64 13.30 -13.21 -1.85
C GLN A 64 14.03 -12.14 -1.02
N ASN A 65 13.56 -10.89 -1.05
CA ASN A 65 14.21 -9.80 -0.32
C ASN A 65 13.77 -9.79 1.16
N PRO A 66 14.69 -10.06 2.11
CA PRO A 66 14.36 -10.15 3.53
C PRO A 66 13.85 -8.81 4.12
N GLU A 67 14.28 -7.67 3.58
CA GLU A 67 13.78 -6.36 4.01
C GLU A 67 12.31 -6.16 3.62
N LEU A 68 11.88 -6.73 2.50
CA LEU A 68 10.49 -6.60 2.07
C LEU A 68 9.55 -7.51 2.88
N SER A 69 10.02 -8.70 3.26
CA SER A 69 9.29 -9.62 4.14
C SER A 69 8.98 -9.00 5.51
N LYS A 70 9.91 -8.24 6.10
CA LYS A 70 9.69 -7.49 7.35
C LYS A 70 8.54 -6.47 7.26
N LEU A 71 8.28 -5.92 6.07
CA LEU A 71 7.21 -4.93 5.85
C LEU A 71 5.84 -5.58 5.62
N ILE A 72 5.81 -6.91 5.52
CA ILE A 72 4.65 -7.74 5.21
C ILE A 72 4.18 -8.48 6.45
N ASP A 73 5.11 -9.04 7.22
CA ASP A 73 4.87 -9.66 8.53
C ASP A 73 4.95 -8.60 9.62
N LYS A 74 3.85 -7.86 9.76
CA LYS A 74 3.52 -7.16 10.99
C LYS A 74 2.62 -8.11 11.77
N SER A 75 3.20 -9.02 12.57
CA SER A 75 2.47 -9.59 13.69
C SER A 75 1.92 -8.40 14.50
N PHE A 76 0.60 -8.25 14.47
CA PHE A 76 -0.13 -7.21 15.18
C PHE A 76 -0.10 -7.48 16.69
#